data_AF-A0A7I8V9T1-F1
#
_entry.id   AF-A0A7I8V9T1-F1
#
_cell.length_a   1.000
_cell.length_b   1.000
_cell.length_c   1.000
_cell.angle_alpha   90.00
_cell.angle_beta   90.00
_cell.angle_gamma   90.00
#
_symmetry.space_group_name_H-M   'P 1'
#
loop_
_entity.id
_entity.type
_entity.pdbx_description
1 polymer ?
#
loop_
_entity_poly.entity_id
_entity_poly.type
_entity_poly.pdbx_seq_one_letter_code
_entity_poly.pdbx_strand_id
1 'polypeptide(L)'
;MKLPSHRYRYSVWHDLNSTSIKGHELKAPRIREGPPEKEKYFYRIKDSSNNKFIHHNRRGKDRLDYRDSTESWENLTVANLSYQDLAQPFQKENFKRVLRRLTSAKDICLLEDDLVDLKTVTFPECESLTLSRNHIPCFKNLPKFPKITHLDLSHNYIRTLSDIKVLAKYTNLKSLIMKPGNPVVVAISNYRQKIFRDIPSLLILDNLPKLEEDDIFDEEEVDSPGGCSIS
;
A
#
# COMPACT_ATOMS: atom_id res chain seq x y z
N MET A 1 4.43 -34.61 13.40
CA MET A 1 5.83 -34.22 13.08
C MET A 1 5.86 -32.77 12.61
N LYS A 2 6.82 -31.96 13.06
CA LYS A 2 7.05 -30.62 12.48
C LYS A 2 7.83 -30.76 11.17
N LEU A 3 7.37 -30.12 10.11
CA LEU A 3 8.07 -30.11 8.82
C LEU A 3 9.45 -29.45 8.96
N PRO A 4 10.46 -29.86 8.17
CA PRO A 4 11.78 -29.22 8.13
C PRO A 4 11.71 -27.70 7.88
N SER A 5 10.68 -27.27 7.13
CA SER A 5 10.39 -25.86 6.82
C SER A 5 9.98 -25.02 8.02
N HIS A 6 9.53 -25.63 9.13
CA HIS A 6 9.14 -24.92 10.35
C HIS A 6 10.26 -24.05 10.91
N ARG A 7 11.52 -24.45 10.68
CA ARG A 7 12.73 -23.69 11.06
C ARG A 7 12.85 -22.33 10.36
N TYR A 8 12.21 -22.16 9.20
CA TYR A 8 12.27 -20.93 8.40
C TYR A 8 11.02 -20.06 8.54
N ARG A 9 10.03 -20.46 9.35
CA ARG A 9 8.70 -19.81 9.42
C ARG A 9 8.75 -18.30 9.68
N TYR A 10 9.77 -17.82 10.38
CA TYR A 10 9.97 -16.40 10.67
C TYR A 10 11.23 -15.82 10.02
N SER A 11 11.88 -16.57 9.13
CA SER A 11 13.05 -16.10 8.38
C SER A 11 12.64 -15.12 7.30
N VAL A 12 13.21 -13.93 7.39
CA VAL A 12 13.29 -12.97 6.30
C VAL A 12 14.58 -13.22 5.54
N TRP A 13 14.57 -13.06 4.21
CA TRP A 13 15.69 -13.48 3.36
C TRP A 13 17.00 -12.77 3.73
N HIS A 14 16.93 -11.49 4.09
CA HIS A 14 18.10 -10.70 4.48
C HIS A 14 18.69 -11.09 5.85
N ASP A 15 18.04 -11.94 6.66
CA ASP A 15 18.63 -12.46 7.90
C ASP A 15 19.46 -13.74 7.64
N LEU A 16 19.45 -14.28 6.41
CA LEU A 16 20.13 -15.53 6.07
C LEU A 16 21.62 -15.31 5.78
N ASN A 17 22.43 -16.33 6.07
CA ASN A 17 23.88 -16.31 5.85
C ASN A 17 24.32 -16.34 4.38
N SER A 18 23.44 -16.77 3.49
CA SER A 18 23.73 -16.91 2.07
C SER A 18 22.47 -16.64 1.26
N THR A 19 22.41 -15.47 0.64
CA THR A 19 21.38 -15.11 -0.36
C THR A 19 22.03 -14.28 -1.46
N SER A 20 21.94 -14.74 -2.70
CA SER A 20 22.27 -13.90 -3.86
C SER A 20 21.11 -12.98 -4.25
N ILE A 21 19.89 -13.32 -3.81
CA ILE A 21 18.65 -12.63 -4.16
C ILE A 21 18.49 -11.36 -3.33
N LYS A 22 18.24 -10.24 -4.01
CA LYS A 22 17.90 -8.95 -3.44
C LYS A 22 16.39 -8.76 -3.37
N GLY A 23 15.92 -7.88 -2.47
CA GLY A 23 14.49 -7.65 -2.25
C GLY A 23 13.75 -7.16 -3.51
N HIS A 24 14.40 -6.36 -4.35
CA HIS A 24 13.82 -5.88 -5.61
C HIS A 24 13.58 -6.97 -6.66
N GLU A 25 14.24 -8.12 -6.53
CA GLU A 25 14.07 -9.26 -7.43
C GLU A 25 12.86 -10.13 -7.01
N LEU A 26 12.29 -9.87 -5.84
CA LEU A 26 11.12 -10.58 -5.33
C LEU A 26 9.83 -9.96 -5.89
N LYS A 27 8.98 -10.80 -6.47
CA LYS A 27 7.66 -10.36 -6.99
C LYS A 27 6.68 -9.94 -5.90
N ALA A 28 6.72 -10.60 -4.74
CA ALA A 28 5.83 -10.35 -3.61
C ALA A 28 6.64 -10.45 -2.29
N PRO A 29 7.48 -9.45 -2.00
CA PRO A 29 8.34 -9.47 -0.84
C PRO A 29 7.54 -9.45 0.46
N ARG A 30 7.91 -10.33 1.40
CA ARG A 30 7.27 -10.39 2.71
C ARG A 30 8.01 -9.49 3.71
N ILE A 31 7.40 -8.35 4.04
CA ILE A 31 7.99 -7.34 4.94
C ILE A 31 7.42 -7.42 6.36
N ARG A 32 6.53 -8.39 6.62
CA ARG A 32 5.94 -8.64 7.93
C ARG A 32 7.02 -8.91 8.97
N GLU A 33 6.93 -8.24 10.11
CA GLU A 33 7.80 -8.56 11.24
C GLU A 33 7.42 -9.92 11.85
N GLY A 34 8.45 -10.63 12.33
CA GLY A 34 8.24 -11.83 13.13
C GLY A 34 7.73 -11.49 14.52
N PRO A 35 7.17 -12.47 15.26
CA PRO A 35 6.74 -12.25 16.64
C PRO A 35 7.92 -11.82 17.52
N PRO A 36 7.72 -11.01 18.57
CA PRO A 36 8.79 -10.56 19.46
C PRO A 36 9.60 -11.71 20.09
N GLU A 37 8.94 -12.85 20.35
CA GLU A 37 9.56 -14.05 20.93
C GLU A 37 10.53 -14.77 19.98
N LYS A 38 10.54 -14.38 18.69
CA LYS A 38 11.48 -14.89 17.68
C LYS A 38 12.92 -14.80 18.17
N GLU A 39 13.30 -13.74 18.86
CA GLU A 39 14.72 -13.46 19.14
C GLU A 39 15.42 -14.48 20.06
N LYS A 40 14.70 -15.23 20.90
CA LYS A 40 15.33 -16.09 21.94
C LYS A 40 15.93 -17.41 21.39
N TYR A 41 15.36 -17.97 20.32
CA TYR A 41 15.78 -19.28 19.79
C TYR A 41 16.13 -19.25 18.29
N PHE A 42 15.70 -18.22 17.58
CA PHE A 42 15.76 -18.17 16.12
C PHE A 42 17.19 -18.08 15.58
N TYR A 43 18.05 -17.24 16.17
CA TYR A 43 19.45 -17.12 15.75
C TYR A 43 20.33 -18.34 16.09
N ARG A 44 19.80 -19.30 16.85
CA ARG A 44 20.50 -20.56 17.18
C ARG A 44 20.12 -21.71 16.25
N ILE A 45 19.22 -21.47 15.29
CA ILE A 45 18.79 -22.48 14.32
C ILE A 45 19.95 -22.81 13.39
N LYS A 46 20.16 -24.12 13.19
CA LYS A 46 21.13 -24.66 12.24
C LYS A 46 20.42 -25.27 11.02
N ASP A 47 21.18 -25.39 9.95
CA ASP A 47 20.75 -25.96 8.67
C ASP A 47 20.35 -27.46 8.77
N SER A 48 19.98 -28.08 7.65
CA SER A 48 19.60 -29.49 7.61
C SER A 48 20.71 -30.44 8.06
N SER A 49 21.98 -30.05 7.91
CA SER A 49 23.14 -30.81 8.33
C SER A 49 23.54 -30.57 9.80
N ASN A 50 22.88 -29.60 10.46
CA ASN A 50 23.18 -29.17 11.83
C ASN A 50 24.62 -28.65 12.04
N ASN A 51 25.32 -28.30 10.95
CA ASN A 51 26.71 -27.86 10.97
C ASN A 51 26.87 -26.35 10.90
N LYS A 52 25.96 -25.64 10.23
CA LYS A 52 26.03 -24.18 10.06
C LYS A 52 24.78 -23.50 10.58
N PHE A 53 24.96 -22.33 11.21
CA PHE A 53 23.84 -21.45 11.54
C PHE A 53 23.20 -20.91 10.26
N ILE A 54 21.87 -20.87 10.20
CA ILE A 54 21.17 -20.34 9.02
C ILE A 54 21.22 -18.81 8.96
N HIS A 55 21.42 -18.14 10.10
CA HIS A 55 21.46 -16.68 10.23
C HIS A 55 22.87 -16.14 10.44
N HIS A 56 23.10 -14.91 9.97
CA HIS A 56 24.35 -14.19 10.22
C HIS A 56 24.43 -13.66 11.64
N ASN A 57 25.66 -13.42 12.10
CA ASN A 57 25.95 -12.89 13.44
C ASN A 57 26.07 -11.35 13.46
N ARG A 58 25.80 -10.65 12.35
CA ARG A 58 25.84 -9.18 12.27
C ARG A 58 24.94 -8.54 13.32
N ARG A 59 25.39 -7.42 13.91
CA ARG A 59 24.66 -6.67 14.96
C ARG A 59 24.74 -5.18 14.72
N GLY A 60 23.85 -4.44 15.39
CA GLY A 60 23.85 -2.97 15.37
C GLY A 60 23.80 -2.41 13.94
N LYS A 61 24.63 -1.41 13.67
CA LYS A 61 24.69 -0.71 12.38
C LYS A 61 25.01 -1.64 11.21
N ASP A 62 26.00 -2.52 11.34
CA ASP A 62 26.38 -3.47 10.28
C ASP A 62 25.20 -4.37 9.85
N ARG A 63 24.37 -4.81 10.80
CA ARG A 63 23.13 -5.54 10.49
C ARG A 63 22.13 -4.70 9.70
N LEU A 64 21.95 -3.44 10.09
CA LEU A 64 21.01 -2.53 9.43
C LEU A 64 21.47 -2.18 8.01
N ASP A 65 22.76 -1.88 7.84
CA ASP A 65 23.37 -1.58 6.55
C ASP A 65 23.26 -2.80 5.60
N TYR A 66 23.54 -4.01 6.12
CA TYR A 66 23.37 -5.25 5.36
C TYR A 66 21.91 -5.50 4.95
N ARG A 67 20.96 -5.32 5.88
CA ARG A 67 19.52 -5.42 5.59
C ARG A 67 19.14 -4.45 4.49
N ASP A 68 19.48 -3.18 4.64
CA ASP A 68 19.02 -2.13 3.73
C ASP A 68 19.62 -2.30 2.33
N SER A 69 20.88 -2.76 2.24
CA SER A 69 21.55 -3.15 0.99
C SER A 69 20.91 -4.37 0.33
N THR A 70 20.52 -5.37 1.12
CA THR A 70 19.89 -6.61 0.62
C THR A 70 18.45 -6.38 0.18
N GLU A 71 17.71 -5.53 0.90
CA GLU A 71 16.35 -5.13 0.56
C GLU A 71 16.31 -4.34 -0.76
N SER A 72 17.15 -3.31 -0.91
CA SER A 72 17.30 -2.52 -2.15
C SER A 72 15.98 -2.02 -2.76
N TRP A 73 15.04 -1.59 -1.91
CA TRP A 73 13.70 -1.14 -2.31
C TRP A 73 13.72 0.01 -3.33
N GLU A 74 14.78 0.80 -3.34
CA GLU A 74 14.97 1.95 -4.23
C GLU A 74 15.05 1.56 -5.71
N ASN A 75 15.42 0.30 -6.01
CA ASN A 75 15.56 -0.19 -7.38
C ASN A 75 14.31 -0.91 -7.89
N LEU A 76 13.31 -1.08 -7.02
CA LEU A 76 12.13 -1.85 -7.34
C LEU A 76 11.15 -1.01 -8.16
N THR A 77 10.68 -1.57 -9.28
CA THR A 77 9.71 -0.92 -10.18
C THR A 77 8.27 -1.37 -9.91
N VAL A 78 8.08 -2.62 -9.44
CA VAL A 78 6.77 -3.20 -9.13
C VAL A 78 6.77 -3.78 -7.72
N ALA A 79 5.96 -3.23 -6.82
CA ALA A 79 5.85 -3.63 -5.42
C ALA A 79 4.49 -4.28 -5.17
N ASN A 80 4.46 -5.60 -4.98
CA ASN A 80 3.28 -6.24 -4.41
C ASN A 80 3.51 -6.56 -2.92
N LEU A 81 2.88 -5.75 -2.06
CA LEU A 81 2.98 -5.87 -0.61
C LEU A 81 1.67 -6.33 0.05
N SER A 82 0.67 -6.69 -0.75
CA SER A 82 -0.68 -7.09 -0.35
C SER A 82 -0.72 -8.26 0.66
N TYR A 83 -1.79 -8.31 1.45
CA TYR A 83 -2.13 -9.42 2.36
C TYR A 83 -1.11 -9.67 3.49
N GLN A 84 -0.62 -8.60 4.12
CA GLN A 84 0.41 -8.69 5.17
C GLN A 84 0.01 -8.06 6.51
N ASP A 85 -1.22 -7.54 6.64
CA ASP A 85 -1.77 -6.85 7.81
C ASP A 85 -0.90 -5.63 8.20
N LEU A 86 -0.38 -4.88 7.23
CA LEU A 86 0.71 -3.91 7.45
C LEU A 86 0.37 -2.76 8.40
N ALA A 87 -0.91 -2.48 8.63
CA ALA A 87 -1.35 -1.45 9.58
C ALA A 87 -1.24 -1.86 11.06
N GLN A 88 -0.96 -3.14 11.35
CA GLN A 88 -0.87 -3.63 12.73
C GLN A 88 0.21 -2.89 13.54
N PRO A 89 -0.06 -2.50 14.80
CA PRO A 89 0.82 -1.61 15.57
C PRO A 89 2.29 -2.05 15.66
N PHE A 90 2.53 -3.36 15.81
CA PHE A 90 3.88 -3.91 15.99
C PHE A 90 4.78 -3.78 14.76
N GLN A 91 4.21 -3.72 13.55
CA GLN A 91 4.99 -3.66 12.30
C GLN A 91 4.82 -2.35 11.51
N LYS A 92 3.94 -1.47 12.00
CA LYS A 92 3.60 -0.19 11.35
C LYS A 92 4.83 0.69 11.09
N GLU A 93 5.82 0.66 11.97
CA GLU A 93 7.06 1.43 11.81
C GLU A 93 7.90 0.88 10.65
N ASN A 94 8.13 -0.44 10.62
CA ASN A 94 8.86 -1.08 9.53
C ASN A 94 8.13 -0.95 8.19
N PHE A 95 6.81 -1.11 8.18
CA PHE A 95 5.99 -0.84 7.00
C PHE A 95 6.22 0.59 6.45
N LYS A 96 6.13 1.61 7.31
CA LYS A 96 6.38 3.00 6.89
C LYS A 96 7.83 3.21 6.44
N ARG A 97 8.81 2.54 7.05
CA ARG A 97 10.21 2.56 6.59
C ARG A 97 10.32 2.03 5.16
N VAL A 98 9.72 0.88 4.88
CA VAL A 98 9.74 0.28 3.53
C VAL A 98 9.05 1.20 2.53
N LEU A 99 7.83 1.69 2.81
CA LEU A 99 7.10 2.54 1.88
C LEU A 99 7.85 3.81 1.49
N ARG A 100 8.60 4.44 2.41
CA ARG A 100 9.40 5.63 2.11
C ARG A 100 10.58 5.36 1.18
N ARG A 101 10.98 4.09 1.02
CA ARG A 101 12.09 3.67 0.16
C ARG A 101 11.62 3.23 -1.23
N LEU A 102 10.31 3.13 -1.48
CA LEU A 102 9.73 2.82 -2.79
C LEU A 102 9.77 4.04 -3.73
N THR A 103 10.97 4.60 -3.93
CA THR A 103 11.16 5.85 -4.68
C THR A 103 11.04 5.65 -6.19
N SER A 104 11.41 4.48 -6.71
CA SER A 104 11.39 4.20 -8.15
C SER A 104 10.23 3.30 -8.57
N ALA A 105 9.36 2.93 -7.64
CA ALA A 105 8.25 2.03 -7.88
C ALA A 105 7.16 2.72 -8.71
N LYS A 106 6.86 2.14 -9.87
CA LYS A 106 5.81 2.57 -10.80
C LYS A 106 4.47 1.93 -10.46
N ASP A 107 4.49 0.64 -10.13
CA ASP A 107 3.28 -0.11 -9.78
C ASP A 107 3.35 -0.56 -8.33
N ILE A 108 2.37 -0.18 -7.51
CA ILE A 108 2.32 -0.53 -6.10
C ILE A 108 0.97 -1.15 -5.78
N CYS A 109 0.98 -2.38 -5.27
CA CYS A 109 -0.18 -3.10 -4.78
C CYS A 109 -0.10 -3.25 -3.25
N LEU A 110 -1.08 -2.68 -2.57
CA LEU A 110 -1.28 -2.69 -1.11
C LEU A 110 -2.71 -3.16 -0.81
N LEU A 111 -3.09 -4.30 -1.39
CA LEU A 111 -4.44 -4.87 -1.27
C LEU A 111 -4.57 -5.58 0.07
N GLU A 112 -5.64 -5.29 0.82
CA GLU A 112 -5.99 -6.00 2.06
C GLU A 112 -4.88 -5.96 3.14
N ASP A 113 -4.53 -4.74 3.57
CA ASP A 113 -3.44 -4.47 4.53
C ASP A 113 -3.89 -3.65 5.76
N ASP A 114 -5.20 -3.53 5.97
CA ASP A 114 -5.85 -2.75 7.04
C ASP A 114 -5.46 -1.25 7.08
N LEU A 115 -5.04 -0.68 5.95
CA LEU A 115 -4.46 0.67 5.91
C LEU A 115 -5.51 1.76 6.13
N VAL A 116 -5.21 2.70 7.03
CA VAL A 116 -6.10 3.84 7.35
C VAL A 116 -5.51 5.17 6.90
N ASP A 117 -4.19 5.38 7.06
CA ASP A 117 -3.54 6.66 6.80
C ASP A 117 -2.14 6.47 6.17
N LEU A 118 -1.97 7.03 4.98
CA LEU A 118 -0.75 7.03 4.18
C LEU A 118 -0.27 8.46 3.84
N LYS A 119 -0.87 9.51 4.42
CA LYS A 119 -0.58 10.92 4.09
C LYS A 119 0.90 11.33 4.21
N THR A 120 1.65 10.63 5.06
CA THR A 120 3.09 10.90 5.31
C THR A 120 4.02 10.25 4.29
N VAL A 121 3.48 9.44 3.39
CA VAL A 121 4.24 8.69 2.38
C VAL A 121 4.16 9.41 1.03
N THR A 122 5.24 9.35 0.27
CA THR A 122 5.32 9.88 -1.09
C THR A 122 5.85 8.79 -2.02
N PHE A 123 5.14 8.56 -3.12
CA PHE A 123 5.53 7.65 -4.19
C PHE A 123 5.81 8.47 -5.46
N PRO A 124 7.05 8.95 -5.67
CA PRO A 124 7.32 9.97 -6.67
C PRO A 124 7.20 9.45 -8.12
N GLU A 125 7.51 8.18 -8.35
CA GLU A 125 7.46 7.53 -9.66
C GLU A 125 6.23 6.65 -9.89
N CYS A 126 5.31 6.59 -8.91
CA CYS A 126 4.16 5.69 -8.97
C CYS A 126 3.13 6.16 -10.02
N GLU A 127 2.86 5.27 -10.97
CA GLU A 127 1.90 5.42 -12.07
C GLU A 127 0.61 4.64 -11.78
N SER A 128 0.70 3.50 -11.08
CA SER A 128 -0.45 2.67 -10.68
C SER A 128 -0.40 2.33 -9.19
N LEU A 129 -1.50 2.60 -8.48
CA LEU A 129 -1.63 2.32 -7.05
C LEU A 129 -2.94 1.57 -6.76
N THR A 130 -2.82 0.35 -6.25
CA THR A 130 -3.95 -0.43 -5.74
C THR A 130 -3.98 -0.35 -4.22
N LEU A 131 -5.03 0.26 -3.67
CA LEU A 131 -5.33 0.35 -2.24
C LEU A 131 -6.67 -0.30 -1.90
N SER A 132 -7.14 -1.21 -2.74
CA SER A 132 -8.42 -1.89 -2.52
C SER A 132 -8.42 -2.68 -1.20
N ARG A 133 -9.61 -2.87 -0.62
CA ARG A 133 -9.83 -3.63 0.63
C ARG A 133 -9.02 -3.11 1.82
N ASN A 134 -8.98 -1.80 1.99
CA ASN A 134 -8.37 -1.15 3.14
C ASN A 134 -9.42 -0.36 3.94
N HIS A 135 -8.96 0.39 4.94
CA HIS A 135 -9.81 1.16 5.85
C HIS A 135 -9.67 2.68 5.62
N ILE A 136 -9.40 3.11 4.39
CA ILE A 136 -9.17 4.54 4.09
C ILE A 136 -10.49 5.30 4.22
N PRO A 137 -10.60 6.30 5.13
CA PRO A 137 -11.86 6.97 5.40
C PRO A 137 -12.11 8.20 4.52
N CYS A 138 -11.06 8.83 3.98
CA CYS A 138 -11.18 9.97 3.06
C CYS A 138 -9.91 10.20 2.21
N PHE A 139 -10.03 11.06 1.20
CA PHE A 139 -8.96 11.35 0.24
C PHE A 139 -7.72 12.03 0.86
N LYS A 140 -7.86 12.70 2.01
CA LYS A 140 -6.73 13.33 2.72
C LYS A 140 -5.76 12.32 3.33
N ASN A 141 -6.19 11.07 3.52
CA ASN A 141 -5.36 9.99 4.03
C ASN A 141 -4.48 9.34 2.95
N LEU A 142 -4.66 9.72 1.69
CA LEU A 142 -3.88 9.16 0.58
C LEU A 142 -2.44 9.69 0.57
N PRO A 143 -1.48 8.89 0.05
CA PRO A 143 -0.11 9.35 -0.13
C PRO A 143 0.00 10.47 -1.18
N LYS A 144 1.19 11.05 -1.30
CA LYS A 144 1.53 11.93 -2.43
C LYS A 144 2.04 11.09 -3.60
N PHE A 145 1.49 11.27 -4.80
CA PHE A 145 1.86 10.49 -5.99
C PHE A 145 1.78 11.35 -7.27
N PRO A 146 2.77 12.22 -7.55
CA PRO A 146 2.68 13.22 -8.61
C PRO A 146 2.54 12.65 -10.03
N LYS A 147 2.91 11.38 -10.25
CA LYS A 147 2.86 10.69 -11.54
C LYS A 147 1.71 9.69 -11.69
N ILE A 148 0.77 9.66 -10.74
CA ILE A 148 -0.32 8.68 -10.76
C ILE A 148 -1.15 8.79 -12.05
N THR A 149 -1.53 7.64 -12.59
CA THR A 149 -2.41 7.50 -13.74
C THR A 149 -3.61 6.60 -13.42
N HIS A 150 -3.40 5.57 -12.60
CA HIS A 150 -4.41 4.61 -12.19
C HIS A 150 -4.46 4.49 -10.67
N LEU A 151 -5.64 4.66 -10.08
CA LEU A 151 -5.84 4.55 -8.64
C LEU A 151 -7.06 3.67 -8.35
N ASP A 152 -6.87 2.61 -7.57
CA ASP A 152 -7.95 1.77 -7.08
C ASP A 152 -8.14 1.93 -5.58
N LEU A 153 -9.30 2.45 -5.20
CA LEU A 153 -9.77 2.67 -3.85
C LEU A 153 -11.03 1.84 -3.53
N SER A 154 -11.39 0.85 -4.35
CA SER A 154 -12.52 -0.03 -4.08
C SER A 154 -12.43 -0.69 -2.70
N HIS A 155 -13.55 -1.06 -2.10
CA HIS A 155 -13.63 -1.67 -0.78
C HIS A 155 -12.87 -0.88 0.30
N ASN A 156 -13.04 0.44 0.33
CA ASN A 156 -12.59 1.31 1.41
C ASN A 156 -13.78 1.91 2.16
N TYR A 157 -13.52 2.85 3.07
CA TYR A 157 -14.53 3.45 3.94
C TYR A 157 -14.73 4.93 3.64
N ILE A 158 -14.60 5.33 2.37
CA ILE A 158 -14.80 6.71 1.95
C ILE A 158 -16.28 7.05 2.04
N ARG A 159 -16.64 7.99 2.92
CA ARG A 159 -18.04 8.38 3.21
C ARG A 159 -18.48 9.67 2.53
N THR A 160 -17.55 10.51 2.10
CA THR A 160 -17.85 11.84 1.52
C THR A 160 -16.92 12.17 0.36
N LEU A 161 -17.42 12.98 -0.58
CA LEU A 161 -16.65 13.55 -1.69
C LEU A 161 -16.10 14.94 -1.40
N SER A 162 -16.33 15.52 -0.22
CA SER A 162 -15.94 16.90 0.12
C SER A 162 -14.45 17.22 -0.16
N ASP A 163 -13.58 16.22 0.04
CA ASP A 163 -12.13 16.35 -0.14
C ASP A 163 -11.62 15.78 -1.47
N ILE A 164 -12.49 15.39 -2.41
CA ILE A 164 -12.08 14.75 -3.66
C ILE A 164 -11.20 15.65 -4.53
N LYS A 165 -11.35 16.98 -4.42
CA LYS A 165 -10.53 17.97 -5.12
C LYS A 165 -9.04 17.84 -4.80
N VAL A 166 -8.67 17.16 -3.71
CA VAL A 166 -7.27 16.79 -3.43
C VAL A 166 -6.67 15.92 -4.55
N LEU A 167 -7.48 15.14 -5.25
CA LEU A 167 -7.05 14.34 -6.40
C LEU A 167 -6.92 15.16 -7.70
N ALA A 168 -7.64 16.29 -7.82
CA ALA A 168 -7.60 17.16 -8.99
C ALA A 168 -6.20 17.73 -9.28
N LYS A 169 -5.35 17.84 -8.25
CA LYS A 169 -3.94 18.27 -8.40
C LYS A 169 -3.08 17.29 -9.20
N TYR A 170 -3.53 16.04 -9.35
CA TYR A 170 -2.83 15.00 -10.09
C TYR A 170 -3.38 14.95 -11.52
N THR A 171 -2.91 15.85 -12.38
CA THR A 171 -3.40 16.04 -13.76
C THR A 171 -3.21 14.82 -14.67
N ASN A 172 -2.32 13.90 -14.28
CA ASN A 172 -2.08 12.64 -14.98
C ASN A 172 -3.08 11.54 -14.61
N LEU A 173 -3.89 11.70 -13.56
CA LEU A 173 -4.87 10.70 -13.14
C LEU A 173 -5.93 10.50 -14.22
N LYS A 174 -5.95 9.30 -14.81
CA LYS A 174 -6.85 8.92 -15.92
C LYS A 174 -7.90 7.90 -15.49
N SER A 175 -7.58 7.01 -14.56
CA SER A 175 -8.48 5.96 -14.09
C SER A 175 -8.60 5.98 -12.58
N LEU A 176 -9.84 5.97 -12.09
CA LEU A 176 -10.18 5.90 -10.67
C LEU A 176 -11.22 4.80 -10.47
N ILE A 177 -10.96 3.89 -9.53
CA ILE A 177 -11.91 2.86 -9.12
C ILE A 177 -12.30 3.12 -7.68
N MET A 178 -13.60 3.23 -7.42
CA MET A 178 -14.19 3.48 -6.11
C MET A 178 -15.28 2.46 -5.78
N LYS A 179 -15.90 1.85 -6.81
CA LYS A 179 -16.81 0.71 -6.67
C LYS A 179 -16.05 -0.62 -6.69
N PRO A 180 -16.59 -1.64 -6.01
CA PRO A 180 -17.65 -1.59 -5.00
C PRO A 180 -17.11 -1.18 -3.63
N GLY A 181 -17.98 -1.04 -2.63
CA GLY A 181 -17.59 -1.08 -1.21
C GLY A 181 -17.29 0.24 -0.52
N ASN A 182 -17.25 1.38 -1.21
CA ASN A 182 -17.21 2.70 -0.55
C ASN A 182 -18.62 3.23 -0.26
N PRO A 183 -18.94 3.64 0.98
CA PRO A 183 -20.26 4.17 1.35
C PRO A 183 -20.72 5.38 0.51
N VAL A 184 -19.79 6.27 0.17
CA VAL A 184 -20.09 7.50 -0.60
C VAL A 184 -20.76 7.23 -1.94
N VAL A 185 -20.47 6.07 -2.53
CA VAL A 185 -20.93 5.74 -3.87
C VAL A 185 -22.42 5.35 -3.90
N VAL A 186 -22.93 4.79 -2.81
CA VAL A 186 -24.35 4.46 -2.65
C VAL A 186 -25.13 5.66 -2.11
N ALA A 187 -24.47 6.49 -1.29
CA ALA A 187 -25.10 7.64 -0.65
C ALA A 187 -25.41 8.80 -1.61
N ILE A 188 -24.72 8.89 -2.75
CA ILE A 188 -24.84 10.02 -3.69
C ILE A 188 -25.35 9.50 -5.04
N SER A 189 -26.54 9.96 -5.45
CA SER A 189 -27.18 9.59 -6.72
C SER A 189 -26.38 10.06 -7.95
N ASN A 190 -25.92 11.31 -7.95
CA ASN A 190 -25.11 11.93 -8.99
C ASN A 190 -23.60 11.82 -8.74
N TYR A 191 -23.17 10.70 -8.15
CA TYR A 191 -21.79 10.47 -7.74
C TYR A 191 -20.79 10.64 -8.90
N ARG A 192 -21.09 10.08 -10.08
CA ARG A 192 -20.18 10.11 -11.23
C ARG A 192 -20.00 11.54 -11.75
N GLN A 193 -21.11 12.27 -11.92
CA GLN A 193 -21.12 13.67 -12.33
C GLN A 193 -20.25 14.52 -11.40
N LYS A 194 -20.42 14.36 -10.07
CA LYS A 194 -19.60 15.07 -9.07
C LYS A 194 -18.11 14.74 -9.19
N ILE A 195 -17.75 13.47 -9.42
CA ILE A 195 -16.35 13.09 -9.62
C ILE A 195 -15.76 13.71 -10.89
N PHE A 196 -16.42 13.58 -12.04
CA PHE A 196 -15.90 14.14 -13.30
C PHE A 196 -15.83 15.66 -13.29
N ARG A 197 -16.75 16.33 -12.58
CA ARG A 197 -16.67 17.78 -12.32
C ARG A 197 -15.42 18.15 -11.53
N ASP A 198 -15.19 17.45 -10.42
CA ASP A 198 -14.13 17.82 -9.48
C ASP A 198 -12.75 17.28 -9.90
N ILE A 199 -12.69 16.29 -10.78
CA ILE A 199 -11.47 15.73 -11.40
C ILE A 199 -11.60 15.72 -12.93
N PRO A 200 -11.43 16.88 -13.60
CA PRO A 200 -11.65 16.99 -15.05
C PRO A 200 -10.63 16.23 -15.90
N SER A 201 -9.49 15.81 -15.34
CA SER A 201 -8.49 15.01 -16.06
C SER A 201 -8.85 13.53 -16.20
N LEU A 202 -9.87 13.07 -15.45
CA LEU A 202 -10.27 11.68 -15.36
C LEU A 202 -11.00 11.23 -16.62
N LEU A 203 -10.64 10.05 -17.13
CA LEU A 203 -11.22 9.47 -18.33
C LEU A 203 -12.08 8.24 -18.03
N ILE A 204 -11.71 7.48 -17.00
CA ILE A 204 -12.35 6.21 -16.62
C ILE A 204 -12.66 6.26 -15.12
N LEU A 205 -13.92 5.97 -14.80
CA LEU A 205 -14.42 5.85 -13.42
C LEU A 205 -15.13 4.51 -13.26
N ASP A 206 -14.71 3.72 -12.28
CA ASP A 206 -15.28 2.39 -11.97
C ASP A 206 -15.26 1.44 -13.18
N ASN A 207 -14.17 1.47 -13.95
CA ASN A 207 -13.97 0.73 -15.21
C ASN A 207 -14.93 1.13 -16.35
N LEU A 208 -15.67 2.23 -16.21
CA LEU A 208 -16.50 2.80 -17.28
C LEU A 208 -15.87 4.11 -17.77
N PRO A 209 -15.79 4.35 -19.08
CA PRO A 209 -15.36 5.64 -19.61
C PRO A 209 -16.33 6.75 -19.18
N LYS A 210 -15.88 8.00 -19.27
CA LYS A 210 -16.75 9.16 -19.14
C LYS A 210 -17.83 9.11 -20.23
N LEU A 211 -19.09 9.29 -19.84
CA LEU A 211 -20.25 9.31 -20.73
C LEU A 211 -20.79 10.75 -20.88
N GLU A 212 -21.59 11.01 -21.91
CA GLU A 212 -22.24 12.32 -22.11
C GLU A 212 -23.20 12.67 -20.96
N GLU A 213 -23.85 11.65 -20.37
CA GLU A 213 -24.72 11.79 -19.19
C GLU A 213 -23.98 12.28 -17.95
N ASP A 214 -22.65 12.07 -17.88
CA ASP A 214 -21.84 12.52 -16.75
C ASP A 214 -21.64 14.05 -16.75
N ASP A 215 -21.97 14.74 -17.85
CA ASP A 215 -21.92 16.21 -17.98
C ASP A 215 -23.27 16.90 -17.67
N ILE A 216 -24.34 16.13 -17.44
CA ILE A 216 -25.67 16.65 -17.10
C ILE A 216 -25.80 16.74 -15.59
N PHE A 217 -25.91 17.96 -15.05
CA PHE A 217 -26.10 18.21 -13.62
C PHE A 217 -27.56 18.56 -13.33
N ASP A 218 -28.28 17.65 -12.69
CA ASP A 218 -29.54 18.01 -12.03
C ASP A 218 -29.18 18.82 -10.77
N GLU A 219 -29.61 20.09 -10.70
CA GLU A 219 -29.20 21.08 -9.69
C GLU A 219 -29.64 20.78 -8.25
N GLU A 220 -30.28 19.64 -7.97
CA GLU A 220 -30.84 19.35 -6.66
C GLU A 220 -29.95 18.38 -5.86
N GLU A 221 -28.96 18.92 -5.14
CA GLU A 221 -28.76 18.57 -3.72
C GLU A 221 -27.64 19.41 -3.07
N VAL A 222 -28.05 20.13 -2.02
CA VAL A 222 -27.20 20.98 -1.18
C VAL A 222 -26.24 20.10 -0.38
N ASP A 223 -24.94 20.33 -0.58
CA ASP A 223 -23.85 19.65 0.12
C ASP A 223 -23.99 19.87 1.64
N SER A 224 -24.50 18.88 2.36
CA SER A 224 -24.58 18.94 3.82
C SER A 224 -23.16 18.81 4.40
N PRO A 225 -22.71 19.71 5.29
CA PRO A 225 -21.35 19.69 5.82
C PRO A 225 -21.21 18.57 6.85
N GLY A 226 -20.99 17.34 6.35
CA GLY A 226 -20.55 16.21 7.13
C GLY A 226 -19.07 16.35 7.45
N GLY A 227 -18.76 17.16 8.46
CA GLY A 227 -17.43 17.23 9.05
C GLY A 227 -16.90 15.82 9.36
N CYS A 228 -15.63 15.60 9.06
CA CYS A 228 -14.94 14.35 9.32
C CYS A 228 -14.83 14.16 10.85
N SER A 229 -15.86 13.60 11.49
CA SER A 229 -15.83 13.24 12.90
C SER A 229 -15.02 11.96 13.07
N ILE A 230 -13.86 12.11 13.70
CA ILE A 230 -12.99 11.03 14.13
C ILE A 230 -13.53 10.53 15.47
N SER A 231 -13.91 9.26 15.53
CA SER A 231 -13.99 8.48 16.78
C SER A 231 -13.21 7.21 16.59
#